data_AF-A0A6P8ILU7-F1
#
_entry.id   AF-A0A6P8ILU7-F1
#
_cell.length_a   1.000
_cell.length_b   1.000
_cell.length_c   1.000
_cell.angle_alpha   90.00
_cell.angle_beta   90.00
_cell.angle_gamma   90.00
#
_symmetry.space_group_name_H-M   'P 1'
#
loop_
_entity.id
_entity.type
_entity.pdbx_description
1 polymer ?
#
loop_
_entity_poly.entity_id
_entity_poly.type
_entity_poly.pdbx_seq_one_letter_code
_entity_poly.pdbx_strand_id
1 'polypeptide(L)'
;MLNSVESMDVEPVFGSLDREETAVDQATVFLEDAIKYRSIHHKIDKRSLRIYRVYYSRLVRWGLTFVIVIDLGLAFFEKPSSLTISSDPRFCGPRPEAPCGVLEGIEILCLLCFVLDVVIK
;
A
#
# COMPACT_ATOMS: atom_id res chain seq x y z
N MET A 1 -13.66 -28.64 -57.86
CA MET A 1 -12.99 -27.32 -57.69
C MET A 1 -13.85 -26.38 -56.82
N LEU A 2 -14.43 -26.89 -55.73
CA LEU A 2 -15.22 -26.12 -54.76
C LEU A 2 -15.03 -26.84 -53.43
N ASN A 3 -13.97 -26.51 -52.67
CA ASN A 3 -13.75 -26.86 -51.26
C ASN A 3 -12.38 -26.38 -50.74
N SER A 4 -12.05 -25.10 -50.91
CA SER A 4 -10.82 -24.55 -50.29
C SER A 4 -10.94 -23.08 -49.89
N VAL A 5 -12.15 -22.56 -49.70
CA VAL A 5 -12.35 -21.19 -49.21
C VAL A 5 -13.21 -21.26 -47.95
N GLU A 6 -12.72 -20.61 -46.89
CA GLU A 6 -13.42 -20.28 -45.64
C GLU A 6 -13.61 -21.38 -44.60
N SER A 7 -12.50 -21.80 -43.99
CA SER A 7 -12.44 -21.82 -42.52
C SER A 7 -11.26 -20.98 -42.08
N MET A 8 -11.32 -19.67 -42.37
CA MET A 8 -10.56 -18.71 -41.58
C MET A 8 -11.19 -18.75 -40.20
N ASP A 9 -10.50 -19.40 -39.26
CA ASP A 9 -10.78 -19.28 -37.85
C ASP A 9 -10.66 -17.79 -37.48
N VAL A 10 -11.79 -17.08 -37.53
CA VAL A 10 -11.89 -15.71 -37.03
C VAL A 10 -11.70 -15.83 -35.53
N GLU A 11 -10.45 -15.72 -35.06
CA GLU A 11 -10.20 -15.50 -33.65
C GLU A 11 -11.11 -14.34 -33.21
N PRO A 12 -11.81 -14.48 -32.07
CA PRO A 12 -12.67 -13.42 -31.59
C PRO A 12 -11.82 -12.16 -31.39
N VAL A 13 -12.00 -11.16 -32.24
CA VAL A 13 -11.31 -9.85 -32.21
C VAL A 13 -11.35 -9.22 -30.81
N PHE A 14 -12.39 -9.54 -30.04
CA PHE A 14 -12.53 -9.10 -28.65
C PHE A 14 -11.45 -9.69 -27.72
N GLY A 15 -11.07 -10.95 -27.90
CA GLY A 15 -10.06 -11.62 -27.08
C GLY A 15 -8.62 -11.17 -27.38
N SER A 16 -8.36 -10.70 -28.60
CA SER A 16 -7.05 -10.16 -28.98
C SER A 16 -6.79 -8.78 -28.38
N LEU A 17 -7.81 -7.90 -28.35
CA LEU A 17 -7.73 -6.58 -27.70
C LEU A 17 -7.47 -6.70 -26.20
N ASP A 18 -8.20 -7.60 -25.52
CA ASP A 18 -8.03 -7.84 -24.10
C ASP A 18 -6.61 -8.32 -23.75
N ARG A 19 -5.98 -9.10 -24.64
CA ARG A 19 -4.62 -9.59 -24.47
C ARG A 19 -3.59 -8.49 -24.72
N GLU A 20 -3.81 -7.65 -25.72
CA GLU A 20 -2.96 -6.51 -26.03
C GLU A 20 -2.94 -5.51 -24.88
N GLU A 21 -4.11 -5.15 -24.33
CA GLU A 21 -4.21 -4.25 -23.18
C GLU A 21 -3.43 -4.78 -21.96
N THR A 22 -3.50 -6.09 -21.69
CA THR A 22 -2.72 -6.68 -20.59
C THR A 22 -1.22 -6.65 -20.83
N ALA A 23 -0.81 -6.86 -22.08
CA ALA A 23 0.60 -6.80 -22.44
C ALA A 23 1.15 -5.38 -22.24
N VAL A 24 0.37 -4.36 -22.60
CA VAL A 24 0.72 -2.95 -22.37
C VAL A 24 0.81 -2.64 -20.86
N ASP A 25 -0.16 -3.09 -20.07
CA ASP A 25 -0.16 -2.89 -18.62
C ASP A 25 1.04 -3.56 -17.93
N GLN A 26 1.36 -4.78 -18.34
CA GLN A 26 2.51 -5.54 -17.85
C GLN A 26 3.83 -4.86 -18.22
N ALA A 27 3.99 -4.45 -19.48
CA ALA A 27 5.17 -3.73 -19.95
C ALA A 27 5.40 -2.43 -19.17
N THR A 28 4.32 -1.69 -18.89
CA THR A 28 4.37 -0.46 -18.09
C THR A 28 4.84 -0.73 -16.67
N VAL A 29 4.29 -1.76 -16.02
CA VAL A 29 4.67 -2.14 -14.64
C VAL A 29 6.14 -2.57 -14.58
N PHE A 30 6.63 -3.35 -15.55
CA PHE A 30 8.03 -3.77 -15.59
C PHE A 30 8.99 -2.59 -15.79
N LEU A 31 8.63 -1.64 -16.67
CA LEU A 31 9.41 -0.43 -16.85
C LEU A 31 9.47 0.41 -15.57
N GLU A 32 8.33 0.58 -14.89
CA GLU A 32 8.28 1.27 -13.60
C GLU A 32 9.07 0.56 -12.50
N ASP A 33 9.07 -0.77 -12.48
CA ASP A 33 9.82 -1.57 -11.52
C ASP A 33 11.33 -1.42 -11.76
N ALA A 34 11.76 -1.44 -13.02
CA ALA A 34 13.16 -1.22 -13.40
C ALA A 34 13.66 0.17 -12.97
N ILE A 35 12.85 1.22 -13.20
CA ILE A 35 13.20 2.60 -12.79
C ILE A 35 13.27 2.73 -11.26
N LYS A 36 12.40 2.03 -10.53
CA LYS A 36 12.31 2.11 -9.07
C LYS A 36 13.12 1.01 -8.35
N TYR A 37 13.97 0.27 -9.06
CA TYR A 37 14.80 -0.80 -8.52
C TYR A 37 14.02 -1.88 -7.73
N ARG A 38 12.85 -2.29 -8.25
CA ARG A 38 11.99 -3.32 -7.64
C ARG A 38 12.19 -4.66 -8.35
N SER A 39 12.09 -5.76 -7.60
CA SER A 39 12.18 -7.12 -8.15
C SER A 39 10.83 -7.62 -8.69
N ILE A 40 10.88 -8.49 -9.69
CA ILE A 40 9.70 -9.00 -10.41
C ILE A 40 9.30 -10.36 -9.81
N HIS A 41 8.57 -10.33 -8.69
CA HIS A 41 8.04 -11.53 -8.02
C HIS A 41 6.52 -11.49 -7.78
N HIS A 42 5.79 -10.61 -8.45
CA HIS A 42 4.34 -10.47 -8.30
C HIS A 42 3.55 -11.24 -9.38
N LYS A 43 2.27 -11.52 -9.12
CA LYS A 43 1.38 -12.22 -10.06
C LYS A 43 1.00 -11.31 -11.23
N ILE A 44 1.07 -11.84 -12.46
CA ILE A 44 0.82 -11.10 -13.71
C ILE A 44 -0.63 -11.31 -14.19
N ASP A 45 -1.60 -10.99 -13.34
CA ASP A 45 -3.03 -10.97 -13.70
C ASP A 45 -3.52 -9.52 -13.85
N LYS A 46 -4.49 -9.25 -14.74
CA LYS A 46 -5.06 -7.89 -14.93
C LYS A 46 -5.42 -7.21 -13.60
N ARG A 47 -6.12 -7.95 -12.73
CA ARG A 47 -6.56 -7.44 -11.41
C ARG A 47 -5.38 -7.24 -10.45
N SER A 48 -4.41 -8.17 -10.46
CA SER A 48 -3.25 -8.09 -9.58
C SER A 48 -2.35 -6.90 -9.95
N LEU A 49 -2.12 -6.67 -11.25
CA LEU A 49 -1.37 -5.51 -11.74
C LEU A 49 -2.05 -4.18 -11.35
N ARG A 50 -3.39 -4.11 -11.40
CA ARG A 50 -4.12 -2.92 -10.97
C ARG A 50 -3.95 -2.65 -9.47
N ILE A 51 -4.05 -3.67 -8.63
CA ILE A 51 -3.81 -3.55 -7.18
C ILE A 51 -2.36 -3.15 -6.91
N TYR A 52 -1.40 -3.78 -7.60
CA TYR A 52 0.03 -3.45 -7.50
C TYR A 52 0.31 -1.98 -7.83
N ARG A 53 -0.28 -1.46 -8.92
CA ARG A 53 -0.11 -0.06 -9.33
C ARG A 53 -0.72 0.93 -8.32
N VAL A 54 -1.87 0.59 -7.74
CA VAL A 54 -2.51 1.39 -6.68
C VAL A 54 -1.68 1.35 -5.38
N TYR A 55 -1.23 0.18 -4.96
CA TYR A 55 -0.44 -0.02 -3.75
C TYR A 55 0.89 0.74 -3.78
N TYR A 56 1.57 0.76 -4.93
CA TYR A 56 2.81 1.51 -5.10
C TYR A 56 2.64 2.99 -5.46
N SER A 57 1.40 3.49 -5.51
CA SER A 57 1.12 4.89 -5.76
C SER A 57 1.71 5.80 -4.67
N ARG A 58 1.93 7.07 -5.01
CA ARG A 58 2.49 8.05 -4.07
C ARG A 58 1.61 8.26 -2.85
N LEU A 59 0.29 8.22 -3.04
CA LEU A 59 -0.68 8.43 -1.97
C LEU A 59 -0.65 7.31 -0.93
N VAL A 60 -0.69 6.04 -1.37
CA VAL A 60 -0.62 4.89 -0.45
C VAL A 60 0.69 4.88 0.31
N ARG A 61 1.81 5.13 -0.37
CA ARG A 61 3.13 5.19 0.27
C ARG A 61 3.25 6.31 1.31
N TRP A 62 2.72 7.49 0.98
CA TRP A 62 2.70 8.62 1.91
C TRP A 62 1.78 8.35 3.09
N GLY A 63 0.61 7.74 2.85
CA GLY A 63 -0.31 7.31 3.90
C GLY A 63 0.32 6.31 4.86
N LEU A 64 1.00 5.28 4.36
CA LEU A 64 1.72 4.31 5.20
C LEU A 64 2.83 4.95 6.03
N THR A 65 3.58 5.87 5.43
CA THR A 65 4.61 6.63 6.14
C THR A 65 3.99 7.50 7.25
N PHE A 66 2.85 8.12 6.97
CA PHE A 66 2.11 8.93 7.94
C PHE A 66 1.59 8.08 9.11
N VAL A 67 1.07 6.88 8.85
CA VAL A 67 0.66 5.93 9.90
C VAL A 67 1.84 5.56 10.79
N ILE A 68 3.01 5.23 10.22
CA ILE A 68 4.23 4.94 10.99
C ILE A 68 4.61 6.12 11.89
N VAL A 69 4.56 7.35 11.36
CA VAL A 69 4.90 8.55 12.14
C VAL A 69 3.90 8.79 13.27
N ILE A 70 2.60 8.53 13.07
CA ILE A 70 1.59 8.62 14.12
C ILE A 70 1.89 7.58 15.21
N ASP A 71 2.10 6.33 14.83
CA ASP A 71 2.32 5.21 15.74
C ASP A 71 3.54 5.46 16.64
N LEU A 72 4.67 5.84 16.04
CA LEU A 72 5.86 6.25 16.79
C LEU A 72 5.65 7.52 17.62
N GLY A 73 4.77 8.42 17.17
CA GLY A 73 4.41 9.64 17.86
C GLY A 73 3.53 9.42 19.10
N LEU A 74 2.71 8.36 19.12
CA LEU A 74 1.86 8.02 20.27
C LEU A 74 2.66 7.81 21.54
N ALA A 75 3.90 7.31 21.44
CA ALA A 75 4.81 7.14 22.57
C ALA A 75 5.08 8.43 23.37
N PHE A 76 4.94 9.62 22.77
CA PHE A 76 5.08 10.89 23.51
C PHE A 76 3.89 11.16 24.43
N PHE A 77 2.71 10.63 24.10
CA PHE A 77 1.44 10.84 24.81
C PHE A 77 1.10 9.72 25.79
N GLU A 78 1.61 8.52 25.57
CA GLU A 78 1.42 7.36 26.46
C GLU A 78 2.03 7.55 27.84
N LYS A 79 1.62 6.72 28.81
CA LYS A 79 2.18 6.76 30.18
C LYS A 79 3.52 6.01 30.22
N PRO A 80 4.61 6.60 30.73
CA PRO A 80 4.75 7.98 31.20
C PRO A 80 4.89 8.99 30.06
N SER A 81 4.10 10.07 30.08
CA SER A 81 4.10 11.03 28.96
C SER A 81 5.37 11.87 28.95
N SER A 82 5.93 12.07 27.77
CA SER A 82 7.19 12.82 27.58
C SER A 82 6.95 14.33 27.46
N LEU A 83 5.70 14.78 27.58
CA LEU A 83 5.27 16.17 27.49
C LEU A 83 5.49 16.92 28.82
N THR A 84 6.75 17.07 29.21
CA THR A 84 7.17 17.85 30.39
C THR A 84 8.16 18.93 29.99
N ILE A 85 8.03 20.13 30.56
CA ILE A 85 8.95 21.27 30.29
C ILE A 85 10.40 20.94 30.66
N SER A 86 10.58 20.19 31.76
CA SER A 86 11.89 19.73 32.23
C SER A 86 11.87 18.21 32.42
N SER A 87 12.93 17.54 31.98
CA SER A 87 13.16 16.12 32.24
C SER A 87 13.84 15.87 33.59
N ASP A 88 14.34 16.91 34.27
CA ASP A 88 14.95 16.77 35.59
C ASP A 88 13.86 16.41 36.63
N PRO A 89 13.95 15.25 37.32
CA PRO A 89 12.98 14.85 38.33
C PRO A 89 12.86 15.87 39.48
N ARG A 90 13.86 16.72 39.70
CA ARG A 90 13.82 17.79 40.71
C ARG A 90 12.90 18.95 40.33
N PHE A 91 12.71 19.18 39.03
CA PHE A 91 11.91 20.28 38.48
C PHE A 91 10.75 19.76 37.61
N CYS A 92 10.42 18.48 37.70
CA CYS A 92 9.37 17.85 36.90
C CYS A 92 8.00 18.27 37.43
N GLY A 93 7.27 19.06 36.63
CA GLY A 93 5.86 19.37 36.88
C GLY A 93 4.92 18.17 36.65
N PRO A 94 3.61 18.35 36.86
CA PRO A 94 2.62 17.31 36.61
C PRO A 94 2.60 16.93 35.12
N ARG A 95 2.53 15.63 34.84
CA ARG A 95 2.47 15.09 33.48
C ARG A 95 1.04 15.17 32.96
N PRO A 96 0.80 15.62 31.72
CA PRO A 96 -0.51 15.52 31.09
C PRO A 96 -0.92 14.05 30.99
N GLU A 97 -2.13 13.73 31.46
CA GLU A 97 -2.73 12.40 31.29
C GLU A 97 -3.78 12.45 30.18
N ALA A 98 -3.61 11.58 29.18
CA ALA A 98 -4.64 11.37 28.18
C ALA A 98 -5.82 10.58 28.80
N PRO A 99 -7.07 10.84 28.35
CA PRO A 99 -8.21 10.02 28.73
C PRO A 99 -7.99 8.56 28.33
N CYS A 100 -8.48 7.65 29.19
CA CYS A 100 -8.39 6.21 28.97
C CYS A 100 -8.99 5.80 27.62
N GLY A 101 -8.35 4.87 26.91
CA GLY A 101 -8.84 4.29 25.66
C GLY A 101 -8.69 5.13 24.39
N VAL A 102 -8.36 6.43 24.47
CA VAL A 102 -8.18 7.25 23.26
C VAL A 102 -6.90 6.89 22.52
N LEU A 103 -5.77 6.81 23.24
CA LEU A 103 -4.49 6.44 22.64
C LEU A 103 -4.52 4.99 22.13
N GLU A 104 -5.06 4.07 22.96
CA GLU A 104 -5.27 2.67 22.60
C GLU A 104 -6.13 2.52 21.33
N GLY A 105 -7.18 3.33 21.19
CA GLY A 105 -8.03 3.33 19.99
C GLY A 105 -7.28 3.78 18.73
N ILE A 106 -6.42 4.79 18.84
CA ILE A 106 -5.60 5.26 17.71
C ILE A 106 -4.54 4.22 17.34
N GLU A 107 -3.91 3.60 18.33
CA GLU A 107 -2.94 2.52 18.12
C GLU A 107 -3.59 1.34 17.39
N ILE A 108 -4.76 0.87 17.85
CA ILE A 108 -5.50 -0.21 17.18
C ILE A 108 -5.81 0.14 15.72
N LEU A 109 -6.18 1.39 15.43
CA LEU A 109 -6.42 1.85 14.06
C LEU A 109 -5.13 1.81 13.21
N CYS A 110 -4.00 2.25 13.77
CA CYS A 110 -2.70 2.19 13.09
C CYS A 110 -2.27 0.75 12.82
N LEU A 111 -2.42 -0.14 13.80
CA LEU A 111 -2.17 -1.57 13.66
C LEU A 111 -3.07 -2.23 12.61
N LEU A 112 -4.35 -1.84 12.54
CA LEU A 112 -5.25 -2.30 11.48
C LEU A 112 -4.73 -1.91 10.10
N CYS A 113 -4.22 -0.69 9.93
CA CYS A 113 -3.60 -0.26 8.67
C CYS A 113 -2.37 -1.10 8.31
N PHE A 114 -1.53 -1.48 9.28
CA PHE A 114 -0.40 -2.38 9.05
C PHE A 114 -0.84 -3.80 8.71
N VAL A 115 -1.89 -4.33 9.36
CA VAL A 115 -2.46 -5.63 8.99
C VAL A 115 -2.94 -5.60 7.54
N LEU A 116 -3.64 -4.54 7.13
CA LEU A 116 -4.06 -4.37 5.74
C LEU A 116 -2.88 -4.28 4.76
N ASP A 117 -1.79 -3.58 5.13
CA ASP A 117 -0.56 -3.54 4.35
C ASP A 117 0.02 -4.94 4.13
N VAL A 118 0.15 -5.73 5.21
CA VAL A 118 0.67 -7.10 5.16
C VAL A 118 -0.23 -8.03 4.34
N VAL A 119 -1.55 -7.85 4.40
CA VAL A 119 -2.50 -8.68 3.63
C VAL A 119 -2.44 -8.38 2.12
N ILE A 120 -2.14 -7.14 1.74
CA ILE A 120 -2.07 -6.73 0.32
C ILE A 120 -0.71 -7.07 -0.31
N LYS A 121 0.36 -7.04 0.49
CA LYS A 121 1.73 -7.26 0.07
C LYS A 121 2.01 -8.72 -0.30
#